data_AF-A0A842JYG4-F1
#
_entry.id   AF-A0A842JYG4-F1
#
_cell.length_a   1.000
_cell.length_b   1.000
_cell.length_c   1.000
_cell.angle_alpha   90.00
_cell.angle_beta   90.00
_cell.angle_gamma   90.00
#
_symmetry.space_group_name_H-M   'P 1'
#
loop_
_entity.id
_entity.type
_entity.pdbx_description
1 polymer ?
#
loop_
_entity_poly.entity_id
_entity_poly.type
_entity_poly.pdbx_seq_one_letter_code
_entity_poly.pdbx_strand_id
1 'polypeptide(L)'
;MAAAADVFNRVGYVNAGLQEIISASGVTKGSLYFHFNSKEQLARSVIDEGCERLEMAWSAHIDSRTPALESLIGMSYAMINPDNSDVLTLAAFRLLTEVGDSRGTGDVVFERWTSIYRTLAARAVEEGDFRAGTEPDEVGRLLLEMVFGARQLAVATDTLRNLPERTTTAWKVYLPGLVDHAKVEYFTQFAARRLSALLVPA
;
A
#
# COMPACT_ATOMS: atom_id res chain seq x y z
N MET A 1 6.38 -10.12 16.62
CA MET A 1 6.16 -9.45 15.34
C MET A 1 6.65 -8.01 15.34
N ALA A 2 6.11 -7.11 16.18
CA ALA A 2 6.52 -5.69 16.20
C ALA A 2 8.04 -5.45 16.33
N ALA A 3 8.75 -6.16 17.20
CA ALA A 3 10.21 -6.03 17.32
C ALA A 3 10.97 -6.49 16.06
N ALA A 4 10.50 -7.54 15.38
CA ALA A 4 11.09 -7.97 14.12
C ALA A 4 10.84 -6.92 13.02
N ALA A 5 9.61 -6.40 12.95
CA ALA A 5 9.24 -5.32 12.03
C ALA A 5 10.10 -4.07 12.26
N ASP A 6 10.32 -3.65 13.51
CA ASP A 6 11.17 -2.51 13.84
C ASP A 6 12.61 -2.72 13.36
N VAL A 7 13.21 -3.88 13.65
CA VAL A 7 14.56 -4.21 13.18
C VAL A 7 14.63 -4.22 11.65
N PHE A 8 13.70 -4.90 10.97
CA PHE A 8 13.67 -4.90 9.50
C PHE A 8 13.46 -3.51 8.92
N ASN A 9 12.58 -2.70 9.49
CA ASN A 9 12.33 -1.34 9.04
C ASN A 9 13.55 -0.44 9.23
N ARG A 10 14.32 -0.63 10.31
CA ARG A 10 15.53 0.17 10.61
C ARG A 10 16.73 -0.24 9.76
N VAL A 11 17.10 -1.51 9.76
CA VAL A 11 18.38 -1.97 9.15
C VAL A 11 18.23 -2.73 7.84
N GLY A 12 17.01 -3.10 7.46
CA GLY A 12 16.71 -3.89 6.26
C GLY A 12 16.91 -5.39 6.47
N TYR A 13 16.39 -6.17 5.53
CA TYR A 13 16.40 -7.63 5.55
C TYR A 13 17.81 -8.20 5.66
N VAL A 14 18.73 -7.72 4.83
CA VAL A 14 20.09 -8.26 4.74
C VAL A 14 20.84 -8.09 6.07
N ASN A 15 20.77 -6.90 6.65
CA ASN A 15 21.50 -6.57 7.88
C ASN A 15 20.80 -7.03 9.16
N ALA A 16 19.49 -7.29 9.11
CA ALA A 16 18.75 -7.77 10.27
C ALA A 16 19.27 -9.14 10.74
N GLY A 17 19.71 -9.20 12.00
CA GLY A 17 20.15 -10.41 12.67
C GLY A 17 19.06 -11.02 13.54
N LEU A 18 18.87 -12.34 13.49
CA LEU A 18 17.92 -13.03 14.37
C LEU A 18 18.23 -12.81 15.85
N GLN A 19 19.50 -12.70 16.24
CA GLN A 19 19.88 -12.40 17.63
C GLN A 19 19.45 -11.00 18.06
N GLU A 20 19.59 -9.99 17.19
CA GLU A 20 19.12 -8.63 17.46
C GLU A 20 17.60 -8.60 17.66
N ILE A 21 16.86 -9.33 16.82
CA ILE A 21 15.40 -9.48 16.96
C ILE A 21 15.01 -10.19 18.27
N ILE A 22 15.74 -11.24 18.66
CA ILE A 22 15.53 -11.94 19.94
C ILE A 22 15.74 -10.97 21.11
N SER A 23 16.87 -10.25 21.10
CA SER A 23 17.18 -9.26 22.13
C SER A 23 16.14 -8.14 22.20
N ALA A 24 15.67 -7.64 21.07
CA ALA A 24 14.67 -6.57 21.00
C ALA A 24 13.26 -7.03 21.38
N SER A 25 12.92 -8.30 21.17
CA SER A 25 11.58 -8.84 21.45
C SER A 25 11.42 -9.38 22.87
N GLY A 26 12.51 -9.63 23.59
CA GLY A 26 12.48 -10.23 24.93
C GLY A 26 12.05 -11.71 24.96
N VAL A 27 11.82 -12.32 23.80
CA VAL A 27 11.50 -13.75 23.70
C VAL A 27 12.77 -14.59 23.80
N THR A 28 12.63 -15.86 24.13
CA THR A 28 13.78 -16.78 24.13
C THR A 28 14.12 -17.21 22.71
N LYS A 29 15.39 -17.57 22.49
CA LYS A 29 15.84 -18.21 21.25
C LYS A 29 14.94 -19.40 20.90
N GLY A 30 14.70 -20.30 21.86
CA GLY A 30 13.85 -21.48 21.65
C GLY A 30 12.43 -21.13 21.16
N SER A 31 11.80 -20.10 21.72
CA SER A 31 10.48 -19.64 21.28
C SER A 31 10.50 -19.08 19.86
N LEU A 32 11.48 -18.23 19.51
CA LEU A 32 11.55 -17.69 18.14
C LEU A 32 11.76 -18.79 17.10
N TYR A 33 12.72 -19.70 17.33
CA TYR A 33 13.00 -20.80 16.40
C TYR A 33 11.89 -21.85 16.36
N PHE A 34 11.04 -21.94 17.38
CA PHE A 34 9.82 -22.75 17.35
C PHE A 34 8.77 -22.17 16.40
N HIS A 35 8.64 -20.84 16.33
CA HIS A 35 7.67 -20.17 15.45
C HIS A 35 8.19 -19.93 14.03
N PHE A 36 9.49 -19.68 13.88
CA PHE A 36 10.11 -19.35 12.60
C PHE A 36 11.37 -20.18 12.37
N ASN A 37 11.30 -21.05 11.36
CA ASN A 37 12.38 -21.93 10.94
C ASN A 37 13.52 -21.16 10.23
N SER A 38 13.27 -19.92 9.77
CA SER A 38 14.27 -19.10 9.10
C SER A 38 13.99 -17.59 9.21
N LYS A 39 14.99 -16.76 8.87
CA LYS A 39 14.82 -15.30 8.78
C LYS A 39 13.85 -14.94 7.66
N GLU A 40 13.88 -15.71 6.56
CA GLU A 40 12.97 -15.58 5.43
C GLU A 40 11.51 -15.80 5.88
N GLN A 41 11.24 -16.85 6.66
CA GLN A 41 9.90 -17.12 7.17
C GLN A 41 9.41 -16.01 8.11
N LEU A 42 10.28 -15.52 9.00
CA LEU A 42 9.95 -14.39 9.86
C LEU A 42 9.66 -13.12 9.07
N ALA A 43 10.46 -12.82 8.05
CA ALA A 43 10.23 -11.68 7.16
C ALA A 43 8.92 -11.83 6.38
N ARG A 44 8.58 -13.03 5.90
CA ARG A 44 7.31 -13.28 5.24
C ARG A 44 6.12 -13.03 6.16
N SER A 45 6.17 -13.52 7.40
CA SER A 45 5.10 -13.24 8.36
C SER A 45 4.96 -11.74 8.70
N VAL A 46 6.06 -10.98 8.67
CA VAL A 46 6.00 -9.51 8.83
C VAL A 46 5.35 -8.85 7.61
N ILE A 47 5.65 -9.33 6.39
CA ILE A 47 4.97 -8.89 5.17
C ILE A 47 3.47 -9.17 5.28
N ASP A 48 3.08 -10.41 5.60
CA ASP A 48 1.68 -10.82 5.66
C ASP A 48 0.90 -9.96 6.67
N GLU A 49 1.39 -9.85 7.91
CA GLU A 49 0.72 -9.04 8.95
C GLU A 49 0.67 -7.55 8.57
N GLY A 50 1.74 -6.99 8.02
CA GLY A 50 1.74 -5.59 7.59
C GLY A 50 0.78 -5.31 6.43
N CYS A 51 0.63 -6.25 5.50
CA CYS A 51 -0.30 -6.12 4.38
C CYS A 51 -1.76 -6.29 4.81
N GLU A 52 -2.04 -7.22 5.72
CA GLU A 52 -3.37 -7.36 6.34
C GLU A 52 -3.80 -6.07 7.04
N ARG A 53 -2.88 -5.40 7.74
CA ARG A 53 -3.16 -4.10 8.38
C ARG A 53 -3.45 -3.00 7.38
N LEU A 54 -2.70 -2.94 6.27
CA LEU A 54 -2.98 -2.01 5.19
C LEU A 54 -4.36 -2.28 4.56
N GLU A 55 -4.72 -3.55 4.35
CA GLU A 55 -6.02 -3.94 3.82
C GLU A 55 -7.17 -3.60 4.76
N MET A 56 -6.97 -3.75 6.08
CA MET A 56 -7.92 -3.25 7.07
C MET A 56 -8.10 -1.73 6.97
N ALA A 57 -7.03 -0.96 6.74
CA ALA A 57 -7.13 0.48 6.50
C ALA A 57 -7.90 0.80 5.20
N TRP A 58 -7.74 -0.03 4.16
CA TRP A 58 -8.53 0.09 2.93
C TRP A 58 -10.00 -0.25 3.11
N SER A 59 -10.35 -1.16 4.03
CA SER A 59 -11.76 -1.53 4.26
C SER A 59 -12.63 -0.32 4.62
N ALA A 60 -12.07 0.72 5.25
CA ALA A 60 -12.74 1.99 5.52
C ALA A 60 -13.10 2.78 4.25
N HIS A 61 -12.45 2.49 3.12
CA HIS A 61 -12.70 3.09 1.81
C HIS A 61 -13.57 2.20 0.92
N ILE A 62 -13.63 0.90 1.19
CA ILE A 62 -14.34 -0.10 0.39
C ILE A 62 -15.70 -0.39 1.04
N ASP A 63 -16.61 0.59 1.02
CA ASP A 63 -18.05 0.35 1.26
C ASP A 63 -18.75 0.34 -0.10
N SER A 64 -19.68 -0.60 -0.31
CA SER A 64 -20.58 -0.65 -1.48
C SER A 64 -21.36 0.66 -1.73
N ARG A 65 -21.53 1.50 -0.71
CA ARG A 65 -22.19 2.80 -0.80
C ARG A 65 -21.27 3.94 -1.24
N THR A 66 -19.95 3.73 -1.20
CA THR A 66 -18.97 4.71 -1.66
C THR A 66 -18.72 4.49 -3.16
N PRO A 67 -18.70 5.54 -4.01
CA PRO A 67 -18.35 5.38 -5.41
C PRO A 67 -16.98 4.71 -5.59
N ALA A 68 -16.85 3.80 -6.55
CA ALA A 68 -15.67 2.97 -6.72
C ALA A 68 -14.39 3.77 -6.99
N LEU A 69 -14.50 4.84 -7.79
CA LEU A 69 -13.36 5.71 -8.06
C LEU A 69 -12.96 6.52 -6.82
N GLU A 70 -13.90 6.89 -5.95
CA GLU A 70 -13.56 7.49 -4.65
C GLU A 70 -12.83 6.51 -3.74
N SER A 71 -13.21 5.23 -3.74
CA SER A 71 -12.50 4.17 -3.03
C SER A 71 -11.06 4.02 -3.54
N LEU A 72 -10.87 3.95 -4.86
CA LEU A 72 -9.53 3.86 -5.49
C LEU A 72 -8.65 5.06 -5.13
N ILE A 73 -9.20 6.28 -5.20
CA ILE A 73 -8.48 7.49 -4.78
C ILE A 73 -8.17 7.42 -3.29
N GLY A 74 -9.13 7.06 -2.44
CA GLY A 74 -8.93 6.95 -0.98
C GLY A 74 -7.83 5.95 -0.61
N MET A 75 -7.86 4.75 -1.20
CA MET A 75 -6.84 3.72 -1.01
C MET A 75 -5.44 4.19 -1.41
N SER A 76 -5.32 4.97 -2.50
CA SER A 76 -4.04 5.53 -2.91
C SER A 76 -3.41 6.40 -1.82
N TYR A 77 -4.21 7.19 -1.10
CA TYR A 77 -3.75 8.03 0.01
C TYR A 77 -3.45 7.22 1.27
N ALA A 78 -4.19 6.15 1.53
CA ALA A 78 -3.90 5.22 2.63
C ALA A 78 -2.53 4.51 2.45
N MET A 79 -2.15 4.17 1.21
CA MET A 79 -0.85 3.56 0.92
C MET A 79 0.35 4.47 1.16
N ILE A 80 0.14 5.80 1.17
CA ILE A 80 1.23 6.77 1.13
C ILE A 80 1.34 7.63 2.39
N ASN A 81 0.47 7.44 3.39
CA ASN A 81 0.52 8.19 4.64
C ASN A 81 1.44 7.49 5.66
N PRO A 82 2.70 7.93 5.85
CA PRO A 82 3.60 7.33 6.82
C PRO A 82 3.16 7.58 8.26
N ASP A 83 2.52 8.73 8.55
CA ASP A 83 2.13 9.12 9.92
C ASP A 83 0.97 8.26 10.45
N ASN A 84 0.22 7.63 9.55
CA ASN A 84 -0.84 6.67 9.88
C ASN A 84 -0.41 5.21 9.64
N SER A 85 0.86 4.96 9.29
CA SER A 85 1.38 3.60 9.07
C SER A 85 2.08 3.11 10.33
N ASP A 86 1.63 1.98 10.86
CA ASP A 86 2.37 1.31 11.93
C ASP A 86 3.67 0.69 11.44
N VAL A 87 4.54 0.31 12.39
CA VAL A 87 5.86 -0.26 12.10
C VAL A 87 5.80 -1.53 11.24
N LEU A 88 4.72 -2.31 11.34
CA LEU A 88 4.52 -3.54 10.55
C LEU A 88 4.24 -3.21 9.09
N THR A 89 3.37 -2.23 8.85
CA THR A 89 3.06 -1.72 7.50
C THR A 89 4.32 -1.15 6.83
N LEU A 90 5.09 -0.34 7.57
CA LEU A 90 6.35 0.22 7.06
C LEU A 90 7.38 -0.87 6.75
N ALA A 91 7.56 -1.83 7.65
CA ALA A 91 8.44 -2.98 7.44
C ALA A 91 8.01 -3.82 6.24
N ALA A 92 6.72 -4.07 6.06
CA ALA A 92 6.19 -4.83 4.93
C ALA A 92 6.53 -4.16 3.59
N PHE A 93 6.35 -2.86 3.44
CA PHE A 93 6.73 -2.13 2.21
C PHE A 93 8.22 -2.29 1.88
N ARG A 94 9.08 -2.19 2.89
CA ARG A 94 10.53 -2.36 2.73
C ARG A 94 10.87 -3.81 2.33
N LEU A 95 10.30 -4.79 3.02
CA LEU A 95 10.55 -6.20 2.77
C LEU A 95 10.02 -6.69 1.40
N LEU A 96 8.86 -6.19 0.96
CA LEU A 96 8.34 -6.44 -0.39
C LEU A 96 9.33 -6.00 -1.48
N THR A 97 10.13 -4.96 -1.20
CA THR A 97 11.16 -4.46 -2.11
C THR A 97 12.45 -5.28 -2.06
N GLU A 98 12.93 -5.57 -0.84
CA GLU A 98 14.25 -6.18 -0.64
C GLU A 98 14.23 -7.71 -0.84
N VAL A 99 13.12 -8.36 -0.49
CA VAL A 99 12.98 -9.83 -0.52
C VAL A 99 12.11 -10.29 -1.70
N GLY A 100 11.13 -9.47 -2.09
CA GLY A 100 10.13 -9.78 -3.10
C GLY A 100 8.92 -10.53 -2.54
N ASP A 101 7.86 -10.57 -3.33
CA ASP A 101 6.56 -11.14 -2.95
C ASP A 101 6.41 -12.63 -3.33
N SER A 102 7.33 -13.17 -4.14
CA SER A 102 7.24 -14.53 -4.70
C SER A 102 7.99 -15.61 -3.91
N ARG A 103 8.69 -15.26 -2.83
CA ARG A 103 9.54 -16.20 -2.09
C ARG A 103 8.83 -16.84 -0.88
N GLY A 104 8.04 -17.89 -1.16
CA GLY A 104 7.80 -18.99 -0.23
C GLY A 104 6.51 -18.94 0.59
N THR A 105 5.55 -19.80 0.20
CA THR A 105 4.45 -20.41 0.98
C THR A 105 3.13 -19.68 1.20
N GLY A 106 2.82 -18.57 0.50
CA GLY A 106 1.55 -17.86 0.70
C GLY A 106 0.94 -17.23 -0.56
N ASP A 107 -0.20 -16.56 -0.36
CA ASP A 107 -0.84 -15.68 -1.36
C ASP A 107 0.10 -14.54 -1.75
N VAL A 108 0.25 -14.29 -3.05
CA VAL A 108 1.07 -13.19 -3.57
C VAL A 108 0.34 -11.88 -3.28
N VAL A 109 0.92 -11.02 -2.42
CA VAL A 109 0.31 -9.76 -1.96
C VAL A 109 -0.09 -8.88 -3.13
N PHE A 110 0.78 -8.74 -4.13
CA PHE A 110 0.51 -7.93 -5.31
C PHE A 110 -0.58 -8.53 -6.20
N GLU A 111 -0.73 -9.85 -6.27
CA GLU A 111 -1.86 -10.46 -6.97
C GLU A 111 -3.17 -10.14 -6.26
N ARG A 112 -3.20 -10.23 -4.92
CA ARG A 112 -4.35 -9.87 -4.09
C ARG A 112 -4.72 -8.39 -4.24
N TRP A 113 -3.75 -7.48 -4.12
CA TRP A 113 -3.98 -6.04 -4.30
C TRP A 113 -4.43 -5.71 -5.72
N THR A 114 -3.81 -6.32 -6.73
CA THR A 114 -4.23 -6.15 -8.12
C THR A 114 -5.68 -6.58 -8.31
N SER A 115 -6.09 -7.71 -7.73
CA SER A 115 -7.49 -8.16 -7.76
C SER A 115 -8.45 -7.13 -7.16
N ILE A 116 -8.13 -6.58 -5.98
CA ILE A 116 -8.95 -5.54 -5.33
C ILE A 116 -9.10 -4.30 -6.22
N TYR A 117 -7.98 -3.80 -6.78
CA TYR A 117 -8.00 -2.64 -7.67
C TYR A 117 -8.80 -2.90 -8.95
N ARG A 118 -8.68 -4.10 -9.54
CA ARG A 118 -9.45 -4.50 -10.72
C ARG A 118 -10.95 -4.58 -10.44
N THR A 119 -11.34 -5.14 -9.29
CA THR A 119 -12.76 -5.20 -8.89
C THR A 119 -13.34 -3.80 -8.72
N LEU A 120 -12.62 -2.87 -8.08
CA LEU A 120 -13.07 -1.48 -7.97
C LEU A 120 -13.08 -0.77 -9.32
N ALA A 121 -12.10 -1.01 -10.19
CA ALA A 121 -12.09 -0.44 -11.53
C ALA A 121 -13.29 -0.91 -12.37
N ALA A 122 -13.64 -2.20 -12.30
CA ALA A 122 -14.83 -2.74 -12.95
C ALA A 122 -16.10 -2.06 -12.43
N ARG A 123 -16.23 -1.89 -11.12
CA ARG A 123 -17.36 -1.17 -10.53
C ARG A 123 -17.41 0.30 -10.97
N ALA A 124 -16.28 0.98 -11.09
CA ALA A 124 -16.22 2.35 -11.61
C ALA A 124 -16.66 2.45 -13.09
N VAL A 125 -16.44 1.40 -13.90
CA VAL A 125 -17.01 1.32 -15.25
C VAL A 125 -18.53 1.18 -15.18
N GLU A 126 -19.05 0.29 -14.32
CA GLU A 126 -20.49 0.09 -14.14
C GLU A 126 -21.21 1.36 -13.61
N GLU A 127 -20.56 2.11 -12.73
CA GLU A 127 -21.00 3.41 -12.20
C GLU A 127 -20.90 4.55 -13.25
N GLY A 128 -20.30 4.27 -14.41
CA GLY A 128 -20.11 5.24 -15.50
C GLY A 128 -19.14 6.37 -15.14
N ASP A 129 -18.20 6.14 -14.23
CA ASP A 129 -17.17 7.11 -13.86
C ASP A 129 -16.04 7.17 -14.89
N PHE A 130 -15.70 6.03 -15.48
CA PHE A 130 -14.69 5.96 -16.53
C PHE A 130 -15.24 6.25 -17.92
N ARG A 131 -14.33 6.64 -18.83
CA ARG A 131 -14.64 6.82 -20.24
C ARG A 131 -15.11 5.52 -20.88
N ALA A 132 -15.95 5.63 -21.90
CA ALA A 132 -16.33 4.49 -22.73
C ALA A 132 -15.09 3.80 -23.33
N GLY A 133 -15.06 2.46 -23.31
CA GLY A 133 -13.94 1.66 -23.80
C GLY A 133 -12.76 1.53 -22.84
N THR A 134 -12.89 1.98 -21.59
CA THR A 134 -11.86 1.78 -20.56
C THR A 134 -11.83 0.32 -20.12
N GLU A 135 -10.69 -0.34 -20.27
CA GLU A 135 -10.48 -1.72 -19.79
C GLU A 135 -10.19 -1.71 -18.27
N PRO A 136 -11.09 -2.26 -17.42
CA PRO A 136 -10.97 -2.17 -15.97
C PRO A 136 -9.73 -2.90 -15.44
N ASP A 137 -9.32 -3.97 -16.12
CA ASP A 137 -8.16 -4.77 -15.76
C ASP A 137 -6.85 -3.97 -15.90
N GLU A 138 -6.72 -3.26 -17.01
CA GLU A 138 -5.56 -2.43 -17.30
C GLU A 138 -5.50 -1.23 -16.34
N VAL A 139 -6.62 -0.55 -16.13
CA VAL A 139 -6.68 0.61 -15.23
C VAL A 139 -6.41 0.22 -13.78
N GLY A 140 -7.03 -0.86 -13.28
CA GLY A 140 -6.81 -1.34 -11.92
C GLY A 140 -5.33 -1.61 -11.65
N ARG A 141 -4.65 -2.30 -12.59
CA ARG A 141 -3.21 -2.55 -12.50
C ARG A 141 -2.39 -1.25 -12.54
N LEU A 142 -2.67 -0.37 -13.50
CA LEU A 142 -1.94 0.90 -13.66
C LEU A 142 -2.05 1.81 -12.44
N LEU A 143 -3.21 1.82 -11.78
CA LEU A 143 -3.40 2.60 -10.54
C LEU A 143 -2.54 2.05 -9.39
N LEU A 144 -2.47 0.74 -9.23
CA LEU A 144 -1.58 0.13 -8.23
C LEU A 144 -0.10 0.43 -8.54
N GLU A 145 0.30 0.29 -9.80
CA GLU A 145 1.66 0.59 -10.26
C GLU A 145 2.04 2.05 -10.01
N MET A 146 1.12 2.97 -10.28
CA MET A 146 1.31 4.41 -10.06
C MET A 146 1.60 4.71 -8.58
N VAL A 147 0.77 4.19 -7.66
CA VAL A 147 0.90 4.47 -6.23
C VAL A 147 2.12 3.77 -5.63
N PHE A 148 2.29 2.47 -5.90
CA PHE A 148 3.40 1.70 -5.37
C PHE A 148 4.73 2.20 -5.95
N GLY A 149 4.80 2.45 -7.27
CA GLY A 149 5.97 3.01 -7.93
C GLY A 149 6.34 4.40 -7.41
N ALA A 150 5.35 5.27 -7.16
CA ALA A 150 5.60 6.58 -6.56
C ALA A 150 6.22 6.46 -5.17
N ARG A 151 5.70 5.55 -4.32
CA ARG A 151 6.25 5.26 -3.00
C ARG A 151 7.68 4.73 -3.08
N GLN A 152 7.95 3.77 -3.96
CA GLN A 152 9.29 3.21 -4.16
C GLN A 152 10.31 4.27 -4.54
N LEU A 153 9.96 5.14 -5.50
CA LEU A 153 10.84 6.25 -5.88
C LEU A 153 11.03 7.24 -4.72
N ALA A 154 9.99 7.50 -3.92
CA ALA A 154 10.10 8.39 -2.76
C ALA A 154 11.01 7.83 -1.67
N VAL A 155 10.96 6.52 -1.41
CA VAL A 155 11.91 5.85 -0.49
C VAL A 155 13.33 5.94 -1.03
N ALA A 156 13.54 5.62 -2.30
CA ALA A 156 14.88 5.61 -2.91
C ALA A 156 15.54 7.00 -2.98
N THR A 157 14.75 8.07 -2.92
CA THR A 157 15.22 9.46 -3.00
C THR A 157 15.10 10.23 -1.69
N ASP A 158 14.69 9.58 -0.60
CA ASP A 158 14.42 10.20 0.71
C ASP A 158 13.40 11.37 0.65
N THR A 159 12.35 11.21 -0.16
CA THR A 159 11.30 12.21 -0.40
C THR A 159 9.91 11.74 0.01
N LEU A 160 9.81 10.82 0.97
CA LEU A 160 8.52 10.30 1.47
C LEU A 160 7.55 11.40 1.91
N ARG A 161 8.06 12.51 2.48
CA ARG A 161 7.24 13.66 2.89
C ARG A 161 6.51 14.33 1.71
N ASN A 162 7.02 14.21 0.50
CA ASN A 162 6.45 14.82 -0.71
C ASN A 162 5.44 13.89 -1.40
N LEU A 163 5.29 12.65 -0.91
CA LEU A 163 4.48 11.63 -1.56
C LEU A 163 2.98 12.01 -1.64
N PRO A 164 2.35 12.64 -0.62
CA PRO A 164 0.97 13.15 -0.73
C PRO A 164 0.75 14.12 -1.88
N GLU A 165 1.64 15.09 -2.05
CA GLU A 165 1.56 16.08 -3.13
C GLU A 165 1.81 15.44 -4.50
N ARG A 166 2.78 14.51 -4.58
CA ARG A 166 3.09 13.76 -5.80
C ARG A 166 1.92 12.88 -6.24
N THR A 167 1.27 12.16 -5.33
CA THR A 167 0.09 11.34 -5.63
C THR A 167 -1.08 12.21 -6.09
N THR A 168 -1.28 13.37 -5.47
CA THR A 168 -2.31 14.34 -5.92
C THR A 168 -2.03 14.86 -7.32
N THR A 169 -0.76 15.14 -7.62
CA THR A 169 -0.33 15.55 -8.96
C THR A 169 -0.52 14.43 -9.98
N ALA A 170 -0.22 13.18 -9.61
CA ALA A 170 -0.49 12.02 -10.45
C ALA A 170 -1.99 11.91 -10.76
N TRP A 171 -2.88 12.05 -9.77
CA TRP A 171 -4.33 12.07 -10.02
C TRP A 171 -4.76 13.19 -10.96
N LYS A 172 -4.22 14.41 -10.82
CA LYS A 172 -4.50 15.51 -11.76
C LYS A 172 -4.13 15.18 -13.21
N VAL A 173 -3.13 14.33 -13.44
CA VAL A 173 -2.70 13.89 -14.77
C VAL A 173 -3.52 12.69 -15.27
N TYR A 174 -3.82 11.73 -14.40
CA TYR A 174 -4.53 10.50 -14.77
C TYR A 174 -6.03 10.71 -14.97
N LEU A 175 -6.70 11.51 -14.13
CA LEU A 175 -8.16 11.68 -14.17
C LEU A 175 -8.67 12.21 -15.53
N PRO A 176 -8.03 13.22 -16.17
CA PRO A 176 -8.42 13.65 -17.50
C PRO A 176 -8.21 12.62 -18.60
N GLY A 177 -7.49 11.53 -18.37
CA GLY A 177 -7.34 10.40 -19.29
C GLY A 177 -8.30 9.23 -18.99
N LEU A 178 -8.68 9.04 -17.73
CA LEU A 178 -9.49 7.89 -17.28
C LEU A 178 -10.99 8.18 -17.14
N VAL A 179 -11.36 9.37 -16.67
CA VAL A 179 -12.73 9.69 -16.20
C VAL A 179 -13.57 10.35 -17.28
N ASP A 180 -14.88 10.08 -17.29
CA ASP A 180 -15.83 10.85 -18.11
C ASP A 180 -15.61 12.36 -17.94
N HIS A 181 -15.59 13.11 -19.06
CA HIS A 181 -15.20 14.52 -19.05
C HIS A 181 -16.07 15.37 -18.11
N ALA A 182 -17.36 15.05 -17.95
CA ALA A 182 -18.25 15.77 -17.05
C ALA A 182 -17.92 15.57 -15.57
N LYS A 183 -17.18 14.51 -15.22
CA LYS A 183 -16.84 14.13 -13.84
C LYS A 183 -15.39 14.46 -13.45
N VAL A 184 -14.52 14.86 -14.39
CA VAL A 184 -13.10 15.14 -14.13
C VAL A 184 -12.90 16.18 -13.02
N GLU A 185 -13.66 17.28 -13.04
CA GLU A 185 -13.55 18.34 -12.04
C GLU A 185 -13.89 17.81 -10.63
N TYR A 186 -14.99 17.05 -10.51
CA TYR A 186 -15.41 16.45 -9.26
C TYR A 186 -14.31 15.59 -8.63
N PHE A 187 -13.77 14.64 -9.39
CA PHE A 187 -12.73 13.73 -8.86
C PHE A 187 -11.40 14.43 -8.61
N THR A 188 -11.08 15.47 -9.39
CA THR A 188 -9.87 16.29 -9.13
C THR A 188 -9.98 17.03 -7.80
N GLN A 189 -11.15 17.63 -7.53
CA GLN A 189 -11.44 18.27 -6.24
C GLN A 189 -11.48 17.25 -5.11
N PHE A 190 -12.04 16.06 -5.35
CA PHE A 190 -12.04 14.97 -4.37
C PHE A 190 -10.62 14.55 -3.97
N ALA A 191 -9.73 14.30 -4.93
CA ALA A 191 -8.32 13.99 -4.65
C ALA A 191 -7.62 15.13 -3.89
N ALA A 192 -7.86 16.39 -4.28
CA ALA A 192 -7.31 17.54 -3.57
C ALA A 192 -7.79 17.63 -2.11
N ARG A 193 -9.07 17.33 -1.83
CA ARG A 193 -9.59 17.28 -0.45
C ARG A 193 -8.94 16.18 0.39
N ARG A 194 -8.59 15.04 -0.21
CA ARG A 194 -7.85 13.97 0.49
C ARG A 194 -6.45 14.41 0.90
N LEU A 195 -5.74 15.14 0.03
CA LEU A 195 -4.48 15.77 0.40
C LEU A 195 -4.66 16.72 1.59
N SER A 196 -5.64 17.61 1.54
CA SER A 196 -5.89 18.55 2.65
C SER A 196 -6.16 17.83 3.96
N ALA A 197 -6.96 16.75 3.94
CA ALA A 197 -7.25 15.95 5.13
C ALA A 197 -6.01 15.27 5.73
N LEU A 198 -5.00 14.94 4.91
CA LEU A 198 -3.73 14.38 5.38
C LEU A 198 -2.80 15.43 6.01
N LEU A 199 -2.90 16.68 5.59
CA LEU A 199 -2.03 17.76 6.06
C LEU A 199 -2.54 18.45 7.34
N VAL A 200 -3.77 18.14 7.78
CA VAL A 200 -4.31 18.62 9.06
C VAL A 200 -3.80 17.69 10.17
N PRO A 201 -3.06 18.21 11.17
CA PRO A 201 -2.64 17.41 12.32
C PRO A 201 -3.86 16.89 13.10
N ALA A 202 -3.82 15.63 13.51
CA ALA A 202 -4.82 15.02 14.40
C ALA A 202 -4.83 15.65 15.80
#